data_AF-A0A7K3S2S6-F1
#
_entry.id   AF-A0A7K3S2S6-F1
#
_cell.length_a   1.000
_cell.length_b   1.000
_cell.length_c   1.000
_cell.angle_alpha   90.00
_cell.angle_beta   90.00
_cell.angle_gamma   90.00
#
_symmetry.space_group_name_H-M   'P 1'
#
loop_
_entity.id
_entity.type
_entity.pdbx_description
1 polymer ?
#
loop_
_entity_poly.entity_id
_entity_poly.type
_entity_poly.pdbx_seq_one_letter_code
_entity_poly.pdbx_strand_id
1 'polypeptide(L)'
;MSPDNTVQVTSLPNLAQILPYLLGHYPDDSITLHAPGPNFIDGPTMTCPLPDDSAEWKTTAKTAARRFAAYANDQGHNPDQGVIIYLTCEPRSEQTPWDTAALLAPVADWLTTELMEHRGVVLQTIGLVSNRWWAYECSTEGCCEGEPLPSPDDPTSITAQMARLGRTPGPRTRDILAEFRPTTADLEFLKDLHGATSRFKGRCATSAGRDAMLSTTCAQIGAAINQFRSGATALNRALTTQLIVGLRDDVAVDAGMIHADEDLPHARRLWAYLARHCADPFTHEAVPILTLFAFTTWRQGDLIATRLALRDAITIDPDYELAVGIHLATIDGEDPREHLAAARESQARRTAHLQHAVQIASEYLPATDSNAERYRQALDSATLGYVPESFTAHQRIIDRYSTVDIIRGALADLRSGRPQISDEVAARIILGLQDRATRDAALSSGEESDLPYERQLWGNLARRCVPPYIDQAPPLLTLLGWVAWRQGDATTAAHAFTDALDIDPVYRLAEIMLDGLHADLDPAPILATAREAAARFAASRADLDNL
;
A
#
# COMPACT_ATOMS: atom_id res chain seq x y z
N MET A 1 35.52 -25.39 24.98
CA MET A 1 35.67 -23.92 24.96
C MET A 1 36.80 -23.57 25.91
N SER A 2 37.87 -22.93 25.46
CA SER A 2 38.92 -22.45 26.38
C SER A 2 38.34 -21.39 27.32
N PRO A 3 38.70 -21.38 28.61
CA PRO A 3 38.21 -20.41 29.60
C PRO A 3 38.59 -18.94 29.32
N ASP A 4 39.48 -18.68 28.35
CA ASP A 4 40.01 -17.34 28.02
C ASP A 4 39.06 -16.39 27.27
N ASN A 5 37.84 -16.81 26.90
CA ASN A 5 36.89 -15.97 26.14
C ASN A 5 35.70 -15.44 26.97
N THR A 6 35.73 -15.54 28.30
CA THR A 6 34.61 -15.15 29.16
C THR A 6 34.72 -13.68 29.56
N VAL A 7 33.74 -12.85 29.17
CA VAL A 7 33.64 -11.45 29.60
C VAL A 7 33.20 -11.40 31.07
N GLN A 8 33.93 -10.65 31.88
CA GLN A 8 33.69 -10.48 33.31
C GLN A 8 32.95 -9.16 33.56
N VAL A 9 31.78 -9.26 34.20
CA VAL A 9 30.97 -8.13 34.66
C VAL A 9 31.08 -8.08 36.19
N THR A 10 31.99 -7.28 36.72
CA THR A 10 32.34 -7.31 38.16
C THR A 10 31.95 -6.06 38.93
N SER A 11 31.33 -5.08 38.28
CA SER A 11 30.99 -3.78 38.88
C SER A 11 29.74 -3.17 38.23
N LEU A 12 29.09 -2.22 38.93
CA LEU A 12 27.97 -1.44 38.38
C LEU A 12 28.30 -0.70 37.06
N PRO A 13 29.46 -0.04 36.91
CA PRO A 13 29.82 0.55 35.61
C PRO A 13 30.03 -0.50 34.51
N ASN A 14 30.43 -1.74 34.84
CA ASN A 14 30.43 -2.82 33.85
C ASN A 14 28.99 -3.21 33.44
N LEU A 15 28.06 -3.29 34.39
CA LEU A 15 26.64 -3.52 34.08
C LEU A 15 26.07 -2.43 33.18
N ALA A 16 26.44 -1.17 33.42
CA ALA A 16 26.06 -0.05 32.58
C ALA A 16 26.65 -0.17 31.15
N GLN A 17 27.93 -0.55 31.04
CA GLN A 17 28.65 -0.62 29.77
C GLN A 17 28.32 -1.87 28.91
N ILE A 18 27.80 -2.96 29.50
CA ILE A 18 27.47 -4.18 28.76
C ILE A 18 26.18 -4.09 27.94
N LEU A 19 25.28 -3.16 28.27
CA LEU A 19 23.95 -3.06 27.66
C LEU A 19 23.96 -3.07 26.12
N PRO A 20 24.82 -2.30 25.40
CA PRO A 20 24.80 -2.30 23.94
C PRO A 20 25.24 -3.62 23.32
N TYR A 21 26.04 -4.42 24.05
CA TYR A 21 26.46 -5.75 23.62
C TYR A 21 25.38 -6.80 23.87
N LEU A 22 24.60 -6.64 24.95
CA LEU A 22 23.41 -7.46 25.22
C LEU A 22 22.37 -7.30 24.11
N LEU A 23 22.12 -6.05 23.70
CA LEU A 23 21.10 -5.72 22.70
C LEU A 23 21.59 -5.78 21.24
N GLY A 24 22.90 -5.77 21.03
CA GLY A 24 23.51 -5.60 19.70
C GLY A 24 23.37 -4.18 19.12
N HIS A 25 22.91 -3.20 19.90
CA HIS A 25 22.79 -1.78 19.55
C HIS A 25 22.74 -0.90 20.81
N TYR A 26 22.99 0.40 20.66
CA TYR A 26 22.79 1.35 21.76
C TYR A 26 21.33 1.84 21.78
N PRO A 27 20.56 1.61 22.87
CA PRO A 27 19.12 1.83 22.88
C PRO A 27 18.80 3.26 23.34
N ASP A 28 19.00 4.25 22.46
CA ASP A 28 18.70 5.65 22.80
C ASP A 28 17.26 5.85 23.27
N ASP A 29 17.10 6.72 24.27
CA ASP A 29 15.81 7.21 24.74
C ASP A 29 14.82 6.06 24.98
N SER A 30 15.22 5.12 25.85
CA SER A 30 14.51 3.86 26.08
C SER A 30 14.61 3.34 27.51
N ILE A 31 13.63 2.51 27.85
CA ILE A 31 13.62 1.61 29.01
C ILE A 31 14.02 0.22 28.49
N THR A 32 15.05 -0.38 29.07
CA THR A 32 15.38 -1.80 28.84
C THR A 32 15.25 -2.59 30.13
N LEU A 33 14.56 -3.73 30.05
CA LEU A 33 14.32 -4.66 31.14
C LEU A 33 14.99 -5.97 30.79
N HIS A 34 15.82 -6.49 31.69
CA HIS A 34 16.59 -7.70 31.48
C HIS A 34 16.53 -8.58 32.72
N ALA A 35 16.06 -9.82 32.59
CA ALA A 35 16.14 -10.80 33.66
C ALA A 35 17.30 -11.74 33.33
N PRO A 36 18.44 -11.66 34.05
CA PRO A 36 19.65 -12.37 33.67
C PRO A 36 19.51 -13.89 33.89
N GLY A 37 19.96 -14.66 32.89
CA GLY A 37 20.09 -16.11 33.02
C GLY A 37 21.41 -16.53 33.68
N PRO A 38 21.70 -17.85 33.75
CA PRO A 38 22.96 -18.35 34.31
C PRO A 38 24.23 -17.78 33.66
N ASN A 39 24.17 -17.39 32.39
CA ASN A 39 25.28 -16.79 31.66
C ASN A 39 25.12 -15.26 31.50
N PHE A 40 24.24 -14.65 32.30
CA PHE A 40 23.82 -13.24 32.22
C PHE A 40 23.00 -12.96 30.96
N ILE A 41 23.55 -13.16 29.76
CA ILE A 41 22.95 -12.75 28.48
C ILE A 41 21.79 -13.64 27.98
N ASP A 42 21.61 -14.82 28.57
CA ASP A 42 20.71 -15.88 28.10
C ASP A 42 19.27 -15.75 28.60
N GLY A 43 18.98 -14.71 29.39
CA GLY A 43 17.64 -14.44 29.90
C GLY A 43 16.84 -13.43 29.08
N PRO A 44 15.52 -13.32 29.35
CA PRO A 44 14.62 -12.48 28.57
C PRO A 44 14.99 -11.01 28.69
N THR A 45 15.00 -10.33 27.54
CA THR A 45 15.29 -8.90 27.43
C THR A 45 14.22 -8.21 26.62
N MET A 46 13.74 -7.05 27.07
CA MET A 46 12.75 -6.24 26.37
C MET A 46 13.15 -4.76 26.41
N THR A 47 13.05 -4.08 25.28
CA THR A 47 13.30 -2.64 25.16
C THR A 47 12.02 -1.93 24.76
N CYS A 48 11.73 -0.80 25.39
CA CYS A 48 10.58 0.06 25.11
C CYS A 48 11.07 1.50 24.95
N PRO A 49 10.68 2.23 23.89
CA PRO A 49 11.06 3.63 23.74
C PRO A 49 10.43 4.50 24.83
N LEU A 50 11.17 5.51 25.28
CA LEU A 50 10.63 6.61 26.06
C LEU A 50 9.97 7.61 25.11
N PRO A 51 8.69 7.98 25.33
CA PRO A 51 8.04 9.02 24.55
C PRO A 51 8.75 10.38 24.68
N ASP A 52 8.60 11.23 23.67
CA ASP A 52 9.10 12.61 23.72
C ASP A 52 8.33 13.45 24.75
N ASP A 53 7.06 13.15 25.02
CA ASP A 53 6.31 13.79 26.10
C ASP A 53 6.56 13.07 27.43
N SER A 54 7.17 13.76 28.38
CA SER A 54 7.44 13.23 29.72
C SER A 54 6.17 12.97 30.54
N ALA A 55 5.03 13.57 30.16
CA ALA A 55 3.74 13.28 30.78
C ALA A 55 3.32 11.81 30.58
N GLU A 56 3.78 11.17 29.50
CA GLU A 56 3.43 9.78 29.17
C GLU A 56 4.32 8.75 29.88
N TRP A 57 5.48 9.17 30.42
CA TRP A 57 6.50 8.25 30.94
C TRP A 57 6.00 7.31 32.02
N LYS A 58 5.09 7.78 32.90
CA LYS A 58 4.50 6.94 33.95
C LYS A 58 3.68 5.78 33.39
N THR A 59 2.86 6.06 32.38
CA THR A 59 2.02 5.06 31.73
C THR A 59 2.88 4.07 30.94
N THR A 60 3.91 4.57 30.25
CA THR A 60 4.89 3.74 29.53
C THR A 60 5.66 2.83 30.48
N ALA A 61 6.18 3.35 31.58
CA ALA A 61 6.90 2.58 32.61
C ALA A 61 6.05 1.42 33.14
N LYS A 62 4.84 1.73 33.62
CA LYS A 62 3.92 0.71 34.15
C LYS A 62 3.57 -0.36 33.11
N THR A 63 3.37 0.05 31.86
CA THR A 63 3.06 -0.88 30.77
C THR A 63 4.26 -1.76 30.43
N ALA A 64 5.47 -1.20 30.38
CA ALA A 64 6.70 -1.93 30.14
C ALA A 64 6.95 -2.97 31.25
N ALA A 65 6.85 -2.60 32.53
CA ALA A 65 7.01 -3.52 33.65
C ALA A 65 6.03 -4.70 33.59
N ARG A 66 4.73 -4.42 33.43
CA ARG A 66 3.68 -5.45 33.33
C ARG A 66 3.88 -6.38 32.13
N ARG A 67 4.20 -5.84 30.94
CA ARG A 67 4.44 -6.65 29.74
C ARG A 67 5.71 -7.48 29.88
N PHE A 68 6.76 -6.94 30.48
CA PHE A 68 7.99 -7.68 30.72
C PHE A 68 7.77 -8.85 31.68
N ALA A 69 7.04 -8.64 32.78
CA ALA A 69 6.74 -9.70 33.73
C ALA A 69 5.96 -10.85 33.07
N ALA A 70 4.96 -10.54 32.23
CA ALA A 70 4.26 -11.54 31.44
C ALA A 70 5.19 -12.26 30.46
N TYR A 71 5.97 -11.51 29.68
CA TYR A 71 6.92 -12.04 28.70
C TYR A 71 7.97 -12.96 29.33
N ALA A 72 8.57 -12.56 30.45
CA ALA A 72 9.56 -13.38 31.15
C ALA A 72 8.96 -14.71 31.62
N ASN A 73 7.75 -14.68 32.20
CA ASN A 73 7.03 -15.89 32.60
C ASN A 73 6.72 -16.81 31.42
N ASP A 74 6.29 -16.26 30.28
CA ASP A 74 6.02 -17.04 29.06
C ASP A 74 7.29 -17.70 28.51
N GLN A 75 8.46 -17.07 28.71
CA GLN A 75 9.78 -17.63 28.40
C GLN A 75 10.30 -18.60 29.49
N GLY A 76 9.49 -18.94 30.50
CA GLY A 76 9.87 -19.85 31.59
C GLY A 76 10.84 -19.24 32.61
N HIS A 77 11.01 -17.93 32.60
CA HIS A 77 11.88 -17.20 33.51
C HIS A 77 11.05 -16.49 34.58
N ASN A 78 11.27 -16.80 35.86
CA ASN A 78 10.48 -16.19 36.92
C ASN A 78 11.08 -14.82 37.28
N PRO A 79 10.32 -13.71 37.18
CA PRO A 79 10.81 -12.37 37.53
C PRO A 79 11.33 -12.23 38.98
N ASP A 80 10.98 -13.17 39.88
CA ASP A 80 11.52 -13.20 41.25
C ASP A 80 13.02 -13.55 41.32
N GLN A 81 13.58 -14.12 40.26
CA GLN A 81 15.02 -14.43 40.14
C GLN A 81 15.87 -13.18 39.91
N GLY A 82 15.23 -12.05 39.60
CA GLY A 82 15.88 -10.76 39.49
C GLY A 82 15.67 -10.11 38.13
N VAL A 83 15.47 -8.79 38.14
CA VAL A 83 15.34 -7.94 36.95
C VAL A 83 16.31 -6.77 37.09
N ILE A 84 17.06 -6.50 36.03
CA ILE A 84 17.90 -5.32 35.87
C ILE A 84 17.16 -4.34 34.95
N ILE A 85 17.05 -3.10 35.40
CA ILE A 85 16.41 -2.01 34.68
C ILE A 85 17.50 -1.08 34.14
N TYR A 86 17.40 -0.71 32.87
CA TYR A 86 18.25 0.29 32.25
C TYR A 86 17.39 1.43 31.73
N LEU A 87 17.71 2.66 32.12
CA LEU A 87 17.06 3.88 31.66
C LEU A 87 18.08 4.67 30.83
N THR A 88 17.93 4.66 29.52
CA THR A 88 18.84 5.36 28.61
C THR A 88 18.13 6.58 28.06
N CYS A 89 18.67 7.78 28.29
CA CYS A 89 18.09 9.00 27.73
C CYS A 89 19.20 10.03 27.49
N GLU A 90 19.23 10.65 26.31
CA GLU A 90 20.17 11.74 26.06
C GLU A 90 19.59 13.09 26.48
N PRO A 91 20.43 13.99 27.02
CA PRO A 91 19.96 15.33 27.39
C PRO A 91 19.45 16.10 26.17
N ARG A 92 18.32 16.78 26.34
CA ARG A 92 17.85 17.78 25.36
C ARG A 92 18.80 18.97 25.34
N SER A 93 18.71 19.79 24.27
CA SER A 93 19.60 20.94 24.04
C SER A 93 19.73 21.91 25.22
N GLU A 94 18.71 21.99 26.07
CA GLU A 94 18.64 22.89 27.24
C GLU A 94 18.91 22.19 28.58
N GLN A 95 19.12 20.88 28.58
CA GLN A 95 19.27 20.05 29.78
C GLN A 95 20.72 19.65 30.01
N THR A 96 21.14 19.64 31.27
CA THR A 96 22.38 18.95 31.67
C THR A 96 22.13 17.45 31.81
N PRO A 97 23.19 16.61 31.82
CA PRO A 97 23.07 15.20 32.18
C PRO A 97 22.40 14.97 33.54
N TRP A 98 22.64 15.86 34.52
CA TRP A 98 22.02 15.78 35.84
C TRP A 98 20.52 16.09 35.81
N ASP A 99 20.09 17.08 35.03
CA ASP A 99 18.66 17.38 34.87
C ASP A 99 17.90 16.19 34.27
N THR A 100 18.49 15.55 33.27
CA THR A 100 17.92 14.36 32.61
C THR A 100 17.88 13.17 33.57
N ALA A 101 18.96 12.93 34.32
CA ALA A 101 19.01 11.87 35.32
C ALA A 101 17.98 12.08 36.44
N ALA A 102 17.73 13.32 36.86
CA ALA A 102 16.69 13.65 37.83
C ALA A 102 15.27 13.40 37.30
N LEU A 103 15.03 13.63 36.00
CA LEU A 103 13.75 13.29 35.35
C LEU A 103 13.51 11.78 35.26
N LEU A 104 14.58 10.99 35.15
CA LEU A 104 14.49 9.53 35.11
C LEU A 104 14.29 8.88 36.49
N ALA A 105 14.61 9.56 37.60
CA ALA A 105 14.47 8.99 38.94
C ALA A 105 13.04 8.52 39.27
N PRO A 106 11.96 9.30 39.00
CA PRO A 106 10.59 8.81 39.18
C PRO A 106 10.24 7.61 38.30
N VAL A 107 10.86 7.49 37.12
CA VAL A 107 10.63 6.37 36.19
C VAL A 107 11.19 5.07 36.80
N ALA A 108 12.37 5.13 37.42
CA ALA A 108 12.95 4.01 38.16
C ALA A 108 12.00 3.54 39.28
N ASP A 109 11.46 4.48 40.07
CA ASP A 109 10.51 4.17 41.15
C ASP A 109 9.23 3.50 40.63
N TRP A 110 8.66 4.02 39.53
CA TRP A 110 7.44 3.47 38.95
C TRP A 110 7.64 2.07 38.38
N LEU A 111 8.75 1.82 37.68
CA LEU A 111 9.09 0.49 37.18
C LEU A 111 9.31 -0.50 38.32
N THR A 112 10.04 -0.09 39.34
CA THR A 112 10.33 -0.92 40.51
C THR A 112 9.05 -1.30 41.25
N THR A 113 8.19 -0.31 41.52
CA THR A 113 6.90 -0.53 42.18
C THR A 113 6.02 -1.47 41.37
N GLU A 114 5.89 -1.23 40.07
CA GLU A 114 5.03 -2.06 39.21
C GLU A 114 5.58 -3.49 39.06
N LEU A 115 6.90 -3.67 38.90
CA LEU A 115 7.49 -5.01 38.86
C LEU A 115 7.24 -5.78 40.16
N MET A 116 7.35 -5.12 41.33
CA MET A 116 7.03 -5.74 42.62
C MET A 116 5.56 -6.17 42.71
N GLU A 117 4.62 -5.37 42.18
CA GLU A 117 3.19 -5.74 42.10
C GLU A 117 2.97 -7.02 41.28
N HIS A 118 3.84 -7.29 40.28
CA HIS A 118 3.83 -8.51 39.47
C HIS A 118 4.86 -9.56 39.92
N ARG A 119 5.27 -9.54 41.20
CA ARG A 119 6.21 -10.50 41.83
C ARG A 119 7.64 -10.51 41.26
N GLY A 120 8.04 -9.44 40.58
CA GLY A 120 9.43 -9.23 40.18
C GLY A 120 10.29 -8.71 41.34
N VAL A 121 11.56 -9.10 41.34
CA VAL A 121 12.59 -8.53 42.24
C VAL A 121 13.54 -7.68 41.40
N VAL A 122 13.63 -6.39 41.68
CA VAL A 122 14.61 -5.52 40.98
C VAL A 122 15.97 -5.70 41.65
N LEU A 123 16.96 -6.14 40.88
CA LEU A 123 18.34 -6.28 41.34
C LEU A 123 19.06 -4.93 41.32
N GLN A 124 18.83 -4.15 40.25
CA GLN A 124 19.50 -2.88 40.01
C GLN A 124 18.78 -2.07 38.93
N THR A 125 18.76 -0.76 39.07
CA THR A 125 18.31 0.22 38.08
C THR A 125 19.47 1.15 37.73
N ILE A 126 19.87 1.10 36.47
CA ILE A 126 20.98 1.87 35.93
C ILE A 126 20.46 2.96 35.00
N GLY A 127 20.74 4.22 35.31
CA GLY A 127 20.57 5.34 34.39
C GLY A 127 21.79 5.50 33.49
N LEU A 128 21.58 5.75 32.20
CA LEU A 128 22.60 6.03 31.20
C LEU A 128 22.27 7.35 30.50
N VAL A 129 23.05 8.39 30.78
CA VAL A 129 22.84 9.74 30.23
C VAL A 129 24.18 10.33 29.82
N SER A 130 24.35 10.68 28.54
CA SER A 130 25.55 11.35 28.03
C SER A 130 26.87 10.68 28.45
N ASN A 131 26.99 9.37 28.20
CA ASN A 131 28.15 8.54 28.56
C ASN A 131 28.50 8.50 30.07
N ARG A 132 27.55 8.88 30.92
CA ARG A 132 27.61 8.78 32.38
C ARG A 132 26.54 7.81 32.88
N TRP A 133 26.75 7.26 34.07
CA TRP A 133 25.84 6.30 34.67
C TRP A 133 25.40 6.69 36.08
N TRP A 134 24.20 6.26 36.44
CA TRP A 134 23.59 6.42 37.76
C TRP A 134 23.09 5.07 38.27
N ALA A 135 23.18 4.82 39.58
CA ALA A 135 22.48 3.73 40.25
C ALA A 135 21.37 4.29 41.13
N TYR A 136 20.10 4.06 40.78
CA TYR A 136 18.97 4.69 41.48
C TYR A 136 18.65 4.05 42.84
N GLU A 137 19.12 2.84 43.10
CA GLU A 137 19.03 2.19 44.42
C GLU A 137 20.13 2.62 45.40
N CYS A 138 21.13 3.39 44.95
CA CYS A 138 22.20 3.85 45.82
C CYS A 138 21.67 4.94 46.76
N SER A 139 21.60 4.64 48.06
CA SER A 139 21.15 5.61 49.07
C SER A 139 22.25 6.56 49.57
N THR A 140 23.46 6.47 49.01
CA THR A 140 24.61 7.27 49.45
C THR A 140 24.78 8.47 48.51
N GLU A 141 24.50 9.67 49.02
CA GLU A 141 24.60 10.92 48.26
C GLU A 141 26.00 11.08 47.65
N GLY A 142 26.05 11.38 46.35
CA GLY A 142 27.30 11.53 45.60
C GLY A 142 28.01 10.23 45.25
N CYS A 143 27.44 9.06 45.56
CA CYS A 143 27.98 7.75 45.17
C CYS A 143 27.17 7.16 44.02
N CYS A 144 27.83 6.73 42.95
CA CYS A 144 27.18 6.20 41.74
C CYS A 144 26.23 7.21 41.09
N GLU A 145 26.59 8.50 41.13
CA GLU A 145 25.80 9.62 40.60
C GLU A 145 26.56 10.34 39.48
N GLY A 146 26.29 9.98 38.23
CA GLY A 146 26.83 10.68 37.06
C GLY A 146 28.32 10.43 36.83
N GLU A 147 28.85 9.33 37.34
CA GLU A 147 30.21 8.87 37.07
C GLU A 147 30.37 8.53 35.58
N PRO A 148 31.53 8.81 34.95
CA PRO A 148 31.76 8.43 33.56
C PRO A 148 31.83 6.90 33.43
N LEU A 149 31.44 6.37 32.27
CA LEU A 149 31.67 4.97 31.95
C LEU A 149 33.18 4.65 31.88
N PRO A 150 33.62 3.42 32.21
CA PRO A 150 35.03 3.04 32.17
C PRO A 150 35.65 3.28 30.80
N SER A 151 36.89 3.79 30.79
CA SER A 151 37.63 4.04 29.55
C SER A 151 37.80 2.74 28.74
N PRO A 152 37.70 2.78 27.39
CA PRO A 152 38.08 1.65 26.54
C PRO A 152 39.52 1.16 26.72
N ASP A 153 40.40 2.00 27.27
CA ASP A 153 41.80 1.64 27.58
C ASP A 153 41.94 0.85 28.89
N ASP A 154 40.93 0.86 29.75
CA ASP A 154 40.91 0.07 30.98
C ASP A 154 40.67 -1.42 30.62
N PRO A 155 41.62 -2.33 30.92
CA PRO A 155 41.48 -3.76 30.61
C PRO A 155 40.28 -4.43 31.29
N THR A 156 39.76 -3.85 32.37
CA THR A 156 38.58 -4.35 33.10
C THR A 156 37.27 -3.82 32.53
N SER A 157 37.31 -2.81 31.64
CA SER A 157 36.12 -2.32 30.95
C SER A 157 35.53 -3.40 30.05
N ILE A 158 34.20 -3.39 29.90
CA ILE A 158 33.50 -4.29 28.97
C ILE A 158 33.92 -4.00 27.54
N THR A 159 34.14 -2.73 27.20
CA THR A 159 34.60 -2.34 25.87
C THR A 159 35.96 -2.95 25.54
N ALA A 160 36.95 -2.88 26.44
CA ALA A 160 38.26 -3.51 26.22
C ALA A 160 38.17 -5.04 26.15
N GLN A 161 37.33 -5.65 26.98
CA GLN A 161 37.10 -7.11 26.98
C GLN A 161 36.47 -7.55 25.65
N MET A 162 35.43 -6.87 25.18
CA MET A 162 34.74 -7.17 23.93
C MET A 162 35.61 -6.92 22.70
N ALA A 163 36.40 -5.84 22.70
CA ALA A 163 37.34 -5.54 21.63
C ALA A 163 38.38 -6.66 21.43
N ARG A 164 38.89 -7.26 22.52
CA ARG A 164 39.78 -8.44 22.47
C ARG A 164 39.13 -9.66 21.82
N LEU A 165 37.80 -9.77 21.90
CA LEU A 165 37.00 -10.81 21.25
C LEU A 165 36.58 -10.43 19.82
N GLY A 166 37.05 -9.29 19.29
CA GLY A 166 36.69 -8.78 17.97
C GLY A 166 35.24 -8.29 17.88
N ARG A 167 34.62 -7.93 19.02
CA ARG A 167 33.26 -7.42 19.11
C ARG A 167 33.28 -5.92 19.35
N THR A 168 32.48 -5.19 18.58
CA THR A 168 32.22 -3.75 18.78
C THR A 168 30.77 -3.56 19.19
N PRO A 169 30.45 -2.48 19.94
CA PRO A 169 29.06 -2.16 20.22
C PRO A 169 28.34 -1.85 18.90
N GLY A 170 27.05 -2.19 18.85
CA GLY A 170 26.23 -1.87 17.69
C GLY A 170 25.94 -0.37 17.55
N PRO A 171 25.37 0.05 16.41
CA PRO A 171 25.01 1.44 16.15
C PRO A 171 24.00 1.97 17.17
N ARG A 172 23.90 3.29 17.28
CA ARG A 172 22.88 3.92 18.11
C ARG A 172 21.53 3.89 17.39
N THR A 173 20.45 3.69 18.15
CA THR A 173 19.08 3.69 17.63
C THR A 173 18.78 5.01 16.91
N ARG A 174 19.24 6.15 17.45
CA ARG A 174 19.08 7.46 16.83
C ARG A 174 19.74 7.57 15.44
N ASP A 175 20.87 6.89 15.25
CA ASP A 175 21.62 6.93 13.98
C ASP A 175 20.87 6.12 12.91
N ILE A 176 20.29 4.98 13.30
CA ILE A 176 19.43 4.17 12.44
C ILE A 176 18.15 4.93 12.07
N LEU A 177 17.50 5.56 13.06
CA LEU A 177 16.29 6.36 12.84
C LEU A 177 16.56 7.54 11.89
N ALA A 178 17.74 8.16 11.97
CA ALA A 178 18.14 9.24 11.07
C ALA A 178 18.27 8.79 9.60
N GLU A 179 18.36 7.49 9.33
CA GLU A 179 18.33 6.99 7.95
C GLU A 179 17.00 7.27 7.28
N PHE A 180 15.86 7.11 7.95
CA PHE A 180 14.55 7.17 7.30
C PHE A 180 13.61 8.23 7.85
N ARG A 181 13.88 8.80 9.05
CA ARG A 181 13.06 9.87 9.60
C ARG A 181 13.37 11.23 8.96
N PRO A 182 12.35 12.06 8.68
CA PRO A 182 12.56 13.41 8.15
C PRO A 182 13.37 14.26 9.14
N THR A 183 14.40 14.96 8.65
CA THR A 183 15.23 15.85 9.48
C THR A 183 14.71 17.29 9.47
N THR A 184 14.18 17.75 8.33
CA THR A 184 13.57 19.07 8.16
C THR A 184 12.48 19.01 7.08
N ALA A 185 11.38 19.75 7.28
CA ALA A 185 10.30 19.85 6.29
C ALA A 185 10.65 20.90 5.22
N ASP A 186 10.86 20.46 3.97
CA ASP A 186 10.95 21.37 2.81
C ASP A 186 9.55 21.76 2.34
N LEU A 187 9.10 22.95 2.71
CA LEU A 187 7.75 23.45 2.41
C LEU A 187 7.44 23.51 0.91
N GLU A 188 8.42 23.74 0.03
CA GLU A 188 8.18 23.77 -1.41
C GLU A 188 7.99 22.35 -1.95
N PHE A 189 8.76 21.39 -1.45
CA PHE A 189 8.56 19.98 -1.77
C PHE A 189 7.18 19.47 -1.31
N LEU A 190 6.73 19.86 -0.11
CA LEU A 190 5.41 19.46 0.40
C LEU A 190 4.26 20.01 -0.47
N LYS A 191 4.40 21.21 -1.04
CA LYS A 191 3.45 21.74 -2.03
C LYS A 191 3.43 20.90 -3.32
N ASP A 192 4.61 20.53 -3.82
CA ASP A 192 4.72 19.66 -5.00
C ASP A 192 4.08 18.28 -4.75
N LEU A 193 4.29 17.71 -3.55
CA LEU A 193 3.71 16.44 -3.13
C LEU A 193 2.18 16.52 -3.01
N HIS A 194 1.65 17.61 -2.46
CA HIS A 194 0.21 17.87 -2.45
C HIS A 194 -0.37 17.89 -3.88
N GLY A 195 0.28 18.62 -4.79
CA GLY A 195 -0.12 18.66 -6.20
C GLY A 195 0.00 17.31 -6.90
N ALA A 196 1.02 16.51 -6.57
CA ALA A 196 1.15 15.14 -7.06
C ALA A 196 0.01 14.25 -6.57
N THR A 197 -0.40 14.37 -5.31
CA THR A 197 -1.53 13.64 -4.72
C THR A 197 -2.83 13.96 -5.44
N SER A 198 -3.12 15.24 -5.69
CA SER A 198 -4.33 15.65 -6.43
C SER A 198 -4.34 15.12 -7.87
N ARG A 199 -3.19 15.17 -8.57
CA ARG A 199 -3.05 14.59 -9.91
C ARG A 199 -3.20 13.08 -9.93
N PHE A 200 -2.66 12.39 -8.92
CA PHE A 200 -2.81 10.95 -8.78
C PHE A 200 -4.27 10.57 -8.59
N LYS A 201 -4.97 11.23 -7.66
CA LYS A 201 -6.42 11.00 -7.45
C LYS A 201 -7.22 11.21 -8.74
N GLY A 202 -6.92 12.26 -9.50
CA GLY A 202 -7.59 12.51 -10.79
C GLY A 202 -7.30 11.43 -11.84
N ARG A 203 -6.07 10.92 -11.93
CA ARG A 203 -5.71 9.84 -12.86
C ARG A 203 -6.24 8.48 -12.44
N CYS A 204 -6.34 8.22 -11.14
CA CYS A 204 -6.88 6.99 -10.59
C CYS A 204 -8.41 6.98 -10.46
N ALA A 205 -9.10 7.96 -11.06
CA ALA A 205 -10.56 8.02 -11.06
C ALA A 205 -11.21 6.89 -11.86
N THR A 206 -10.48 6.35 -12.84
CA THR A 206 -10.94 5.25 -13.71
C THR A 206 -10.10 4.00 -13.49
N SER A 207 -10.63 2.86 -13.89
CA SER A 207 -9.93 1.57 -13.84
C SER A 207 -8.67 1.60 -14.71
N ALA A 208 -8.79 1.98 -15.99
CA ALA A 208 -7.67 2.15 -16.92
C ALA A 208 -6.62 3.15 -16.41
N GLY A 209 -7.07 4.22 -15.75
CA GLY A 209 -6.19 5.23 -15.18
C GLY A 209 -5.39 4.72 -13.99
N ARG A 210 -5.99 3.89 -13.12
CA ARG A 210 -5.28 3.17 -12.05
C ARG A 210 -4.23 2.21 -12.60
N ASP A 211 -4.59 1.42 -13.60
CA ASP A 211 -3.69 0.44 -14.22
C ASP A 211 -2.49 1.12 -14.91
N ALA A 212 -2.74 2.20 -15.64
CA ALA A 212 -1.68 3.00 -16.27
C ALA A 212 -0.76 3.65 -15.22
N MET A 213 -1.33 4.12 -14.10
CA MET A 213 -0.55 4.66 -12.99
C MET A 213 0.32 3.59 -12.33
N LEU A 214 -0.24 2.42 -12.03
CA LEU A 214 0.51 1.30 -11.47
C LEU A 214 1.66 0.89 -12.39
N SER A 215 1.41 0.70 -13.69
CA SER A 215 2.45 0.39 -14.66
C SER A 215 3.55 1.45 -14.69
N THR A 216 3.17 2.73 -14.60
CA THR A 216 4.12 3.84 -14.54
C THR A 216 4.95 3.80 -13.25
N THR A 217 4.31 3.59 -12.10
CA THR A 217 4.99 3.52 -10.80
C THR A 217 5.96 2.34 -10.73
N CYS A 218 5.58 1.16 -11.21
CA CYS A 218 6.49 0.00 -11.29
C CYS A 218 7.74 0.31 -12.13
N ALA A 219 7.57 0.93 -13.30
CA ALA A 219 8.69 1.34 -14.14
C ALA A 219 9.58 2.40 -13.45
N GLN A 220 8.97 3.33 -12.72
CA GLN A 220 9.67 4.36 -11.95
C GLN A 220 10.47 3.78 -10.79
N ILE A 221 9.95 2.76 -10.09
CA ILE A 221 10.68 2.05 -9.03
C ILE A 221 11.96 1.44 -9.61
N GLY A 222 11.85 0.69 -10.72
CA GLY A 222 13.01 0.11 -11.39
C GLY A 222 14.01 1.17 -11.88
N ALA A 223 13.53 2.29 -12.42
CA ALA A 223 14.38 3.40 -12.84
C ALA A 223 15.10 4.06 -11.65
N ALA A 224 14.43 4.24 -10.52
CA ALA A 224 15.01 4.80 -9.30
C ALA A 224 16.08 3.86 -8.71
N ILE A 225 15.80 2.57 -8.59
CA ILE A 225 16.79 1.57 -8.14
C ILE A 225 18.05 1.62 -9.02
N ASN A 226 17.89 1.68 -10.34
CA ASN A 226 19.02 1.81 -11.27
C ASN A 226 19.83 3.10 -11.04
N GLN A 227 19.19 4.24 -10.76
CA GLN A 227 19.90 5.48 -10.43
C GLN A 227 20.71 5.35 -9.13
N PHE A 228 20.12 4.78 -8.08
CA PHE A 228 20.85 4.51 -6.82
C PHE A 228 21.99 3.51 -7.00
N ARG A 229 21.84 2.54 -7.91
CA ARG A 229 22.90 1.60 -8.33
C ARG A 229 24.05 2.33 -9.03
N SER A 230 23.74 3.35 -9.83
CA SER A 230 24.74 4.24 -10.44
C SER A 230 25.34 5.28 -9.49
N GLY A 231 25.01 5.25 -8.19
CA GLY A 231 25.59 6.13 -7.17
C GLY A 231 24.80 7.41 -6.89
N ALA A 232 23.56 7.53 -7.38
CA ALA A 232 22.69 8.63 -6.99
C ALA A 232 22.39 8.59 -5.48
N THR A 233 22.38 9.77 -4.85
CA THR A 233 22.00 9.97 -3.45
C THR A 233 20.66 10.69 -3.30
N ALA A 234 20.13 11.22 -4.41
CA ALA A 234 18.85 11.90 -4.48
C ALA A 234 18.22 11.69 -5.86
N LEU A 235 16.89 11.81 -5.91
CA LEU A 235 16.10 11.82 -7.15
C LEU A 235 15.64 13.24 -7.46
N ASN A 236 15.20 13.46 -8.71
CA ASN A 236 14.53 14.71 -9.03
C ASN A 236 13.16 14.80 -8.33
N ARG A 237 12.71 16.03 -8.01
CA ARG A 237 11.47 16.26 -7.23
C ARG A 237 10.22 15.62 -7.84
N ALA A 238 10.10 15.64 -9.16
CA ALA A 238 8.94 15.08 -9.85
C ALA A 238 8.86 13.56 -9.67
N LEU A 239 9.99 12.86 -9.84
CA LEU A 239 10.07 11.42 -9.63
C LEU A 239 9.86 11.05 -8.15
N THR A 240 10.45 11.79 -7.22
CA THR A 240 10.27 11.57 -5.78
C THR A 240 8.79 11.67 -5.38
N THR A 241 8.09 12.75 -5.78
CA THR A 241 6.66 12.92 -5.47
C THR A 241 5.77 11.88 -6.15
N GLN A 242 6.09 11.47 -7.38
CA GLN A 242 5.35 10.43 -8.09
C GLN A 242 5.51 9.04 -7.45
N LEU A 243 6.71 8.70 -6.99
CA LEU A 243 6.97 7.44 -6.28
C LEU A 243 6.24 7.39 -4.93
N ILE A 244 6.35 8.45 -4.12
CA ILE A 244 5.68 8.52 -2.81
C ILE A 244 4.18 8.29 -2.96
N VAL A 245 3.54 8.99 -3.90
CA VAL A 245 2.09 8.86 -4.11
C VAL A 245 1.73 7.54 -4.80
N GLY A 246 2.57 7.05 -5.70
CA GLY A 246 2.35 5.79 -6.42
C GLY A 246 2.40 4.56 -5.50
N LEU A 247 3.22 4.59 -4.46
CA LEU A 247 3.33 3.51 -3.46
C LEU A 247 2.11 3.39 -2.53
N ARG A 248 1.06 4.19 -2.73
CA ARG A 248 -0.26 3.98 -2.12
C ARG A 248 -1.00 2.78 -2.69
N ASP A 249 -0.58 2.29 -3.85
CA ASP A 249 -1.10 1.07 -4.44
C ASP A 249 -0.31 -0.14 -3.92
N ASP A 250 -0.97 -1.09 -3.27
CA ASP A 250 -0.31 -2.26 -2.69
C ASP A 250 0.46 -3.10 -3.71
N VAL A 251 0.08 -3.06 -5.00
CA VAL A 251 0.81 -3.76 -6.06
C VAL A 251 2.13 -3.10 -6.37
N ALA A 252 2.18 -1.77 -6.26
CA ALA A 252 3.44 -1.04 -6.38
C ALA A 252 4.37 -1.39 -5.20
N VAL A 253 3.81 -1.69 -4.03
CA VAL A 253 4.56 -2.18 -2.86
C VAL A 253 5.10 -3.59 -3.13
N ASP A 254 4.29 -4.52 -3.63
CA ASP A 254 4.75 -5.86 -4.06
C ASP A 254 5.91 -5.76 -5.06
N ALA A 255 5.81 -4.85 -6.05
CA ALA A 255 6.86 -4.58 -7.01
C ALA A 255 8.15 -4.04 -6.34
N GLY A 256 8.01 -3.17 -5.34
CA GLY A 256 9.11 -2.68 -4.52
C GLY A 256 9.81 -3.79 -3.74
N MET A 257 9.06 -4.74 -3.16
CA MET A 257 9.60 -5.86 -2.39
C MET A 257 10.53 -6.75 -3.21
N ILE A 258 10.27 -6.89 -4.52
CA ILE A 258 11.07 -7.74 -5.42
C ILE A 258 12.52 -7.26 -5.53
N HIS A 259 12.78 -5.97 -5.35
CA HIS A 259 14.14 -5.41 -5.32
C HIS A 259 14.91 -5.74 -4.04
N ALA A 260 14.27 -6.34 -3.03
CA ALA A 260 14.92 -6.85 -1.83
C ALA A 260 15.58 -8.24 -2.01
N ASP A 261 15.86 -8.66 -3.24
CA ASP A 261 16.64 -9.86 -3.55
C ASP A 261 18.01 -9.52 -4.15
N GLU A 262 18.03 -8.69 -5.20
CA GLU A 262 19.25 -8.40 -5.97
C GLU A 262 19.92 -7.07 -5.58
N ASP A 263 19.15 -6.11 -5.04
CA ASP A 263 19.55 -4.72 -4.90
C ASP A 263 19.53 -4.22 -3.45
N LEU A 264 19.65 -5.10 -2.45
CA LEU A 264 19.48 -4.79 -1.02
C LEU A 264 20.08 -3.45 -0.56
N PRO A 265 21.37 -3.11 -0.84
CA PRO A 265 21.92 -1.84 -0.40
C PRO A 265 21.29 -0.62 -1.09
N HIS A 266 20.92 -0.77 -2.36
CA HIS A 266 20.32 0.29 -3.18
C HIS A 266 18.85 0.50 -2.82
N ALA A 267 18.10 -0.59 -2.62
CA ALA A 267 16.73 -0.58 -2.12
C ALA A 267 16.65 0.09 -0.74
N ARG A 268 17.53 -0.28 0.21
CA ARG A 268 17.59 0.38 1.53
C ARG A 268 17.76 1.89 1.39
N ARG A 269 18.73 2.33 0.56
CA ARG A 269 18.97 3.78 0.33
C ARG A 269 17.78 4.48 -0.31
N LEU A 270 17.11 3.86 -1.28
CA LEU A 270 15.93 4.43 -1.94
C LEU A 270 14.77 4.59 -0.95
N TRP A 271 14.42 3.54 -0.21
CA TRP A 271 13.30 3.58 0.73
C TRP A 271 13.57 4.54 1.88
N ALA A 272 14.80 4.55 2.42
CA ALA A 272 15.21 5.54 3.40
C ALA A 272 15.10 6.97 2.86
N TYR A 273 15.57 7.20 1.62
CA TYR A 273 15.45 8.49 0.95
C TYR A 273 13.99 8.93 0.80
N LEU A 274 13.08 8.08 0.32
CA LEU A 274 11.67 8.42 0.15
C LEU A 274 10.97 8.67 1.49
N ALA A 275 11.25 7.86 2.53
CA ALA A 275 10.67 8.03 3.86
C ALA A 275 11.03 9.37 4.48
N ARG A 276 12.28 9.84 4.31
CA ARG A 276 12.72 11.17 4.79
C ARG A 276 11.97 12.35 4.17
N HIS A 277 11.27 12.14 3.05
CA HIS A 277 10.48 13.17 2.37
C HIS A 277 9.00 13.16 2.78
N CYS A 278 8.58 12.21 3.62
CA CYS A 278 7.20 12.07 4.11
C CYS A 278 7.07 12.73 5.50
N ALA A 279 7.18 14.05 5.53
CA ALA A 279 6.97 14.86 6.73
C ALA A 279 5.49 15.30 6.85
N ASP A 280 5.09 15.77 8.04
CA ASP A 280 3.75 16.35 8.27
C ASP A 280 3.38 17.38 7.17
N PRO A 281 2.16 17.34 6.60
CA PRO A 281 1.02 16.47 6.94
C PRO A 281 0.96 15.14 6.15
N PHE A 282 2.04 14.73 5.49
CA PHE A 282 2.11 13.53 4.62
C PHE A 282 2.80 12.33 5.30
N THR A 283 2.60 12.17 6.61
CA THR A 283 3.20 11.05 7.37
C THR A 283 2.58 9.71 6.97
N HIS A 284 1.30 9.67 6.59
CA HIS A 284 0.63 8.46 6.13
C HIS A 284 1.25 7.89 4.84
N GLU A 285 1.73 8.75 3.94
CA GLU A 285 2.44 8.32 2.73
C GLU A 285 3.76 7.60 3.05
N ALA A 286 4.32 7.76 4.25
CA ALA A 286 5.52 7.04 4.68
C ALA A 286 5.25 5.55 4.94
N VAL A 287 4.02 5.14 5.27
CA VAL A 287 3.73 3.78 5.78
C VAL A 287 4.16 2.67 4.83
N PRO A 288 3.78 2.69 3.53
CA PRO A 288 4.25 1.67 2.58
C PRO A 288 5.78 1.71 2.39
N ILE A 289 6.37 2.90 2.42
CA ILE A 289 7.81 3.10 2.23
C ILE A 289 8.62 2.58 3.42
N LEU A 290 8.17 2.85 4.64
CA LEU A 290 8.74 2.32 5.88
C LEU A 290 8.63 0.80 5.93
N THR A 291 7.52 0.25 5.41
CA THR A 291 7.31 -1.20 5.29
C THR A 291 8.30 -1.82 4.30
N LEU A 292 8.53 -1.19 3.15
CA LEU A 292 9.56 -1.62 2.18
C LEU A 292 10.98 -1.51 2.73
N PHE A 293 11.28 -0.42 3.45
CA PHE A 293 12.54 -0.27 4.15
C PHE A 293 12.73 -1.41 5.17
N ALA A 294 11.74 -1.64 6.04
CA ALA A 294 11.76 -2.70 7.04
C ALA A 294 12.00 -4.06 6.40
N PHE A 295 11.24 -4.42 5.37
CA PHE A 295 11.40 -5.69 4.65
C PHE A 295 12.82 -5.84 4.07
N THR A 296 13.35 -4.76 3.49
CA THR A 296 14.72 -4.75 2.95
C THR A 296 15.77 -4.97 4.05
N THR A 297 15.62 -4.32 5.20
CA THR A 297 16.54 -4.48 6.33
C THR A 297 16.43 -5.86 6.98
N TRP A 298 15.23 -6.45 6.98
CA TRP A 298 15.02 -7.82 7.46
C TRP A 298 15.75 -8.82 6.57
N ARG A 299 15.66 -8.65 5.25
CA ARG A 299 16.43 -9.43 4.26
C ARG A 299 17.94 -9.27 4.42
N GLN A 300 18.41 -8.13 4.94
CA GLN A 300 19.83 -7.90 5.27
C GLN A 300 20.27 -8.52 6.61
N GLY A 301 19.32 -9.02 7.42
CA GLY A 301 19.59 -9.49 8.78
C GLY A 301 19.67 -8.38 9.83
N ASP A 302 19.31 -7.14 9.48
CA ASP A 302 19.27 -5.99 10.38
C ASP A 302 17.88 -5.88 11.03
N LEU A 303 17.64 -6.75 12.03
CA LEU A 303 16.37 -6.81 12.76
C LEU A 303 16.08 -5.54 13.57
N ILE A 304 17.10 -4.77 13.93
CA ILE A 304 16.92 -3.53 14.71
C ILE A 304 16.32 -2.46 13.81
N ALA A 305 16.92 -2.19 12.64
CA ALA A 305 16.34 -1.26 11.68
C ALA A 305 14.95 -1.70 11.20
N THR A 306 14.75 -3.01 11.02
CA THR A 306 13.45 -3.60 10.68
C THR A 306 12.39 -3.22 11.71
N ARG A 307 12.63 -3.51 13.00
CA ARG A 307 11.66 -3.27 14.07
C ARG A 307 11.39 -1.78 14.29
N LEU A 308 12.40 -0.93 14.15
CA LEU A 308 12.23 0.52 14.27
C LEU A 308 11.34 1.09 13.16
N ALA A 309 11.57 0.67 11.91
CA ALA A 309 10.76 1.12 10.79
C ALA A 309 9.32 0.60 10.84
N LEU A 310 9.11 -0.68 11.21
CA LEU A 310 7.77 -1.25 11.40
C LEU A 310 7.02 -0.58 12.54
N ARG A 311 7.69 -0.28 13.65
CA ARG A 311 7.08 0.46 14.75
C ARG A 311 6.56 1.82 14.27
N ASP A 312 7.39 2.58 13.56
CA ASP A 312 6.97 3.89 13.05
C ASP A 312 5.80 3.75 12.05
N ALA A 313 5.84 2.76 11.15
CA ALA A 313 4.75 2.46 10.23
C ALA A 313 3.43 2.12 10.95
N ILE A 314 3.46 1.17 11.91
CA ILE A 314 2.30 0.73 12.69
C ILE A 314 1.77 1.83 13.61
N THR A 315 2.65 2.72 14.08
CA THR A 315 2.21 3.87 14.89
C THR A 315 1.43 4.88 14.05
N ILE A 316 1.84 5.09 12.80
CA ILE A 316 1.15 5.99 11.87
C ILE A 316 -0.17 5.36 11.39
N ASP A 317 -0.14 4.07 11.03
CA ASP A 317 -1.29 3.32 10.54
C ASP A 317 -1.30 1.89 11.12
N PRO A 318 -2.04 1.67 12.24
CA PRO A 318 -2.15 0.37 12.87
C PRO A 318 -2.87 -0.68 12.01
N ASP A 319 -3.65 -0.24 11.02
CA ASP A 319 -4.49 -1.10 10.18
C ASP A 319 -3.77 -1.51 8.88
N TYR A 320 -2.53 -1.04 8.65
CA TYR A 320 -1.75 -1.43 7.48
C TYR A 320 -1.24 -2.87 7.59
N GLU A 321 -2.02 -3.81 7.05
CA GLU A 321 -1.86 -5.26 7.21
C GLU A 321 -0.45 -5.77 6.88
N LEU A 322 0.20 -5.25 5.84
CA LEU A 322 1.53 -5.71 5.45
C LEU A 322 2.60 -5.38 6.51
N ALA A 323 2.53 -4.20 7.13
CA ALA A 323 3.46 -3.84 8.21
C ALA A 323 3.24 -4.72 9.45
N VAL A 324 1.99 -4.94 9.82
CA VAL A 324 1.63 -5.81 10.95
C VAL A 324 2.07 -7.26 10.68
N GLY A 325 1.81 -7.77 9.48
CA GLY A 325 2.20 -9.12 9.07
C GLY A 325 3.71 -9.34 9.13
N ILE A 326 4.49 -8.42 8.55
CA ILE A 326 5.96 -8.47 8.63
C ILE A 326 6.44 -8.37 10.09
N HIS A 327 5.80 -7.53 10.91
CA HIS A 327 6.18 -7.41 12.32
C HIS A 327 6.00 -8.72 13.09
N LEU A 328 4.86 -9.39 12.93
CA LEU A 328 4.59 -10.69 13.54
C LEU A 328 5.56 -11.76 13.02
N ALA A 329 5.80 -11.82 11.70
CA ALA A 329 6.74 -12.76 11.11
C ALA A 329 8.17 -12.60 11.66
N THR A 330 8.61 -11.36 11.96
CA THR A 330 9.92 -11.11 12.59
C THR A 330 9.99 -11.54 14.06
N ILE A 331 8.85 -11.67 14.75
CA ILE A 331 8.75 -12.18 16.12
C ILE A 331 8.77 -13.72 16.09
N ASP A 332 8.03 -14.31 15.15
CA ASP A 332 7.92 -15.77 14.99
C ASP A 332 9.18 -16.39 14.35
N GLY A 333 10.07 -15.56 13.81
CA GLY A 333 11.35 -16.00 13.25
C GLY A 333 11.21 -16.63 11.85
N GLU A 334 10.21 -16.21 11.09
CA GLU A 334 9.98 -16.67 9.71
C GLU A 334 11.14 -16.28 8.77
N ASP A 335 11.29 -16.98 7.64
CA ASP A 335 12.26 -16.60 6.61
C ASP A 335 11.65 -15.53 5.68
N PRO A 336 12.22 -14.32 5.58
CA PRO A 336 11.69 -13.28 4.70
C PRO A 336 11.65 -13.67 3.20
N ARG A 337 12.34 -14.74 2.79
CA ARG A 337 12.26 -15.28 1.43
C ARG A 337 10.88 -15.85 1.08
N GLU A 338 10.12 -16.32 2.07
CA GLU A 338 8.78 -16.86 1.83
C GLU A 338 7.80 -15.74 1.45
N HIS A 339 7.85 -14.60 2.16
CA HIS A 339 7.08 -13.42 1.78
C HIS A 339 7.50 -12.84 0.43
N LEU A 340 8.80 -12.88 0.10
CA LEU A 340 9.27 -12.46 -1.22
C LEU A 340 8.69 -13.35 -2.34
N ALA A 341 8.58 -14.66 -2.11
CA ALA A 341 7.96 -15.58 -3.05
C ALA A 341 6.47 -15.28 -3.24
N ALA A 342 5.74 -15.00 -2.15
CA ALA A 342 4.34 -14.60 -2.20
C ALA A 342 4.14 -13.27 -2.97
N ALA A 343 5.00 -12.27 -2.74
CA ALA A 343 4.98 -11.00 -3.47
C ALA A 343 5.21 -11.19 -4.98
N ARG A 344 6.16 -12.07 -5.36
CA ARG A 344 6.40 -12.43 -6.77
C ARG A 344 5.19 -13.09 -7.42
N GLU A 345 4.54 -14.01 -6.71
CA GLU A 345 3.33 -14.68 -7.21
C GLU A 345 2.17 -13.69 -7.37
N SER A 346 1.94 -12.82 -6.37
CA SER A 346 0.96 -11.72 -6.43
C SER A 346 1.18 -10.84 -7.66
N GLN A 347 2.41 -10.37 -7.86
CA GLN A 347 2.76 -9.52 -9.00
C GLN A 347 2.58 -10.25 -10.34
N ALA A 348 2.99 -11.50 -10.45
CA ALA A 348 2.82 -12.29 -11.68
C ALA A 348 1.35 -12.48 -12.03
N ARG A 349 0.51 -12.83 -11.05
CA ARG A 349 -0.96 -12.96 -11.22
C ARG A 349 -1.58 -11.65 -11.70
N ARG A 350 -1.23 -10.51 -11.08
CA ARG A 350 -1.77 -9.21 -11.49
C ARG A 350 -1.26 -8.75 -12.84
N THR A 351 0.00 -9.00 -13.17
CA THR A 351 0.55 -8.69 -14.51
C THR A 351 -0.19 -9.48 -15.60
N ALA A 352 -0.45 -10.77 -15.36
CA ALA A 352 -1.24 -11.59 -16.26
C ALA A 352 -2.69 -11.08 -16.38
N HIS A 353 -3.30 -10.66 -15.28
CA HIS A 353 -4.63 -10.06 -15.28
C HIS A 353 -4.68 -8.75 -16.09
N LEU A 354 -3.71 -7.85 -15.91
CA LEU A 354 -3.60 -6.60 -16.68
C LEU A 354 -3.39 -6.86 -18.18
N GLN A 355 -2.53 -7.81 -18.53
CA GLN A 355 -2.33 -8.21 -19.93
C GLN A 355 -3.62 -8.76 -20.54
N HIS A 356 -4.37 -9.54 -19.77
CA HIS A 356 -5.66 -10.07 -20.19
C HIS A 356 -6.71 -8.96 -20.33
N ALA A 357 -6.77 -8.01 -19.39
CA ALA A 357 -7.63 -6.84 -19.45
C ALA A 357 -7.34 -5.98 -20.69
N VAL A 358 -6.06 -5.72 -21.00
CA VAL A 358 -5.66 -5.00 -22.22
C VAL A 358 -6.09 -5.75 -23.49
N GLN A 359 -5.96 -7.07 -23.48
CA GLN A 359 -6.41 -7.91 -24.60
C GLN A 359 -7.93 -7.82 -24.78
N ILE A 360 -8.72 -7.93 -23.70
CA ILE A 360 -10.17 -7.78 -23.71
C ILE A 360 -10.57 -6.39 -24.21
N ALA A 361 -9.98 -5.34 -23.63
CA ALA A 361 -10.30 -3.96 -23.96
C ALA A 361 -9.98 -3.61 -25.43
N SER A 362 -9.02 -4.31 -26.05
CA SER A 362 -8.72 -4.13 -27.48
C SER A 362 -9.92 -4.44 -28.39
N GLU A 363 -10.92 -5.20 -27.94
CA GLU A 363 -12.14 -5.49 -28.69
C GLU A 363 -13.03 -4.24 -28.89
N TYR A 364 -12.96 -3.27 -27.98
CA TYR A 364 -13.93 -2.17 -27.91
C TYR A 364 -13.35 -0.77 -27.66
N LEU A 365 -12.08 -0.66 -27.28
CA LEU A 365 -11.43 0.64 -27.03
C LEU A 365 -11.45 1.55 -28.27
N PRO A 366 -11.69 2.87 -28.10
CA PRO A 366 -11.73 3.81 -29.21
C PRO A 366 -10.50 3.72 -30.12
N ALA A 367 -10.73 3.73 -31.42
CA ALA A 367 -9.65 3.70 -32.39
C ALA A 367 -8.77 4.96 -32.25
N THR A 368 -7.46 4.75 -32.12
CA THR A 368 -6.43 5.81 -32.09
C THR A 368 -5.61 5.88 -33.38
N ASP A 369 -5.93 5.02 -34.35
CA ASP A 369 -5.24 4.88 -35.63
C ASP A 369 -5.81 5.85 -36.69
N SER A 370 -5.39 5.67 -37.94
CA SER A 370 -5.87 6.47 -39.08
C SER A 370 -7.38 6.38 -39.33
N ASN A 371 -8.11 5.44 -38.72
CA ASN A 371 -9.56 5.36 -38.83
C ASN A 371 -10.29 6.35 -37.92
N ALA A 372 -9.64 6.86 -36.87
CA ALA A 372 -10.27 7.75 -35.90
C ALA A 372 -10.86 9.01 -36.57
N GLU A 373 -10.14 9.61 -37.52
CA GLU A 373 -10.63 10.76 -38.27
C GLU A 373 -11.86 10.43 -39.11
N ARG A 374 -11.86 9.26 -39.78
CA ARG A 374 -12.99 8.79 -40.58
C ARG A 374 -14.23 8.56 -39.73
N TYR A 375 -14.09 7.94 -38.55
CA TYR A 375 -15.20 7.73 -37.63
C TYR A 375 -15.76 9.03 -37.08
N ARG A 376 -14.87 9.99 -36.74
CA ARG A 376 -15.27 11.33 -36.30
C ARG A 376 -16.10 12.04 -37.38
N GLN A 377 -15.64 12.04 -38.64
CA GLN A 377 -16.36 12.69 -39.74
C GLN A 377 -17.76 12.09 -39.99
N ALA A 378 -17.90 10.77 -39.85
CA ALA A 378 -19.20 10.11 -39.97
C ALA A 378 -20.14 10.50 -38.82
N LEU A 379 -19.64 10.56 -37.59
CA LEU A 379 -20.40 11.00 -36.41
C LEU A 379 -20.77 12.49 -36.49
N ASP A 380 -19.86 13.36 -36.93
CA ASP A 380 -20.14 14.79 -37.18
C ASP A 380 -21.27 14.95 -38.19
N SER A 381 -21.19 14.23 -39.31
CA SER A 381 -22.18 14.27 -40.37
C SER A 381 -23.55 13.77 -39.91
N ALA A 382 -23.58 12.70 -39.12
CA ALA A 382 -24.82 12.16 -38.56
C ALA A 382 -25.43 13.12 -37.51
N THR A 383 -24.60 13.72 -36.66
CA THR A 383 -25.03 14.65 -35.59
C THR A 383 -25.66 15.92 -36.15
N LEU A 384 -25.14 16.47 -37.27
CA LEU A 384 -25.70 17.66 -37.92
C LEU A 384 -27.19 17.50 -38.32
N GLY A 385 -27.62 16.27 -38.62
CA GLY A 385 -29.01 15.96 -38.99
C GLY A 385 -29.81 15.26 -37.89
N TYR A 386 -29.23 15.03 -36.72
CA TYR A 386 -29.79 14.20 -35.65
C TYR A 386 -29.82 14.98 -34.34
N VAL A 387 -30.91 15.72 -34.12
CA VAL A 387 -31.17 16.52 -32.91
C VAL A 387 -32.40 15.94 -32.21
N PRO A 388 -32.23 14.96 -31.29
CA PRO A 388 -33.34 14.22 -30.69
C PRO A 388 -34.36 15.11 -29.97
N GLU A 389 -33.91 16.22 -29.37
CA GLU A 389 -34.78 17.17 -28.65
C GLU A 389 -35.76 17.86 -29.59
N SER A 390 -35.41 17.99 -30.88
CA SER A 390 -36.26 18.61 -31.89
C SER A 390 -37.33 17.65 -32.45
N PHE A 391 -37.22 16.35 -32.18
CA PHE A 391 -38.15 15.37 -32.72
C PHE A 391 -39.51 15.46 -32.03
N THR A 392 -40.57 15.45 -32.83
CA THR A 392 -41.93 15.18 -32.37
C THR A 392 -42.03 13.75 -31.79
N ALA A 393 -43.07 13.49 -30.99
CA ALA A 393 -43.31 12.15 -30.44
C ALA A 393 -43.36 11.07 -31.54
N HIS A 394 -44.00 11.36 -32.68
CA HIS A 394 -44.09 10.45 -33.81
C HIS A 394 -42.72 10.22 -34.49
N GLN A 395 -41.92 11.27 -34.70
CA GLN A 395 -40.57 11.14 -35.26
C GLN A 395 -39.62 10.32 -34.38
N ARG A 396 -39.69 10.49 -33.04
CA ARG A 396 -38.90 9.66 -32.12
C ARG A 396 -39.26 8.19 -32.24
N ILE A 397 -40.55 7.90 -32.39
CA ILE A 397 -41.01 6.52 -32.53
C ILE A 397 -40.49 5.92 -33.85
N ILE A 398 -40.63 6.62 -34.98
CA ILE A 398 -40.09 6.19 -36.27
C ILE A 398 -38.58 5.93 -36.17
N ASP A 399 -37.85 6.84 -35.52
CA ASP A 399 -36.40 6.74 -35.40
C ASP A 399 -35.95 5.55 -34.54
N ARG A 400 -36.65 5.27 -33.43
CA ARG A 400 -36.43 4.07 -32.59
C ARG A 400 -36.54 2.80 -33.42
N TYR A 401 -37.63 2.61 -34.17
CA TYR A 401 -37.81 1.42 -35.00
C TYR A 401 -36.80 1.35 -36.15
N SER A 402 -36.53 2.49 -36.80
CA SER A 402 -35.55 2.56 -37.88
C SER A 402 -34.17 2.14 -37.39
N THR A 403 -33.76 2.57 -36.19
CA THR A 403 -32.49 2.18 -35.58
C THR A 403 -32.45 0.67 -35.28
N VAL A 404 -33.52 0.12 -34.69
CA VAL A 404 -33.60 -1.33 -34.43
C VAL A 404 -33.56 -2.15 -35.73
N ASP A 405 -34.22 -1.69 -36.80
CA ASP A 405 -34.19 -2.35 -38.10
C ASP A 405 -32.79 -2.32 -38.73
N ILE A 406 -32.08 -1.19 -38.59
CA ILE A 406 -30.67 -1.06 -39.03
C ILE A 406 -29.78 -2.02 -38.25
N ILE A 407 -29.92 -2.13 -36.93
CA ILE A 407 -29.18 -3.08 -36.09
C ILE A 407 -29.44 -4.51 -36.56
N ARG A 408 -30.70 -4.87 -36.79
CA ARG A 408 -31.07 -6.21 -37.28
C ARG A 408 -30.46 -6.51 -38.65
N GLY A 409 -30.45 -5.52 -39.55
CA GLY A 409 -29.77 -5.61 -40.85
C GLY A 409 -28.27 -5.85 -40.71
N ALA A 410 -27.60 -5.08 -39.85
CA ALA A 410 -26.18 -5.23 -39.58
C ALA A 410 -25.83 -6.62 -39.01
N LEU A 411 -26.63 -7.13 -38.06
CA LEU A 411 -26.46 -8.50 -37.54
C LEU A 411 -26.67 -9.56 -38.63
N ALA A 412 -27.65 -9.39 -39.52
CA ALA A 412 -27.86 -10.31 -40.64
C ALA A 412 -26.67 -10.31 -41.62
N ASP A 413 -26.07 -9.15 -41.88
CA ASP A 413 -24.87 -9.03 -42.71
C ASP A 413 -23.67 -9.73 -42.06
N LEU A 414 -23.45 -9.54 -40.75
CA LEU A 414 -22.40 -10.25 -39.99
C LEU A 414 -22.58 -11.77 -40.04
N ARG A 415 -23.81 -12.28 -39.85
CA ARG A 415 -24.12 -13.72 -40.00
C ARG A 415 -23.83 -14.24 -41.40
N SER A 416 -24.04 -13.41 -42.43
CA SER A 416 -23.75 -13.75 -43.83
C SER A 416 -22.25 -13.67 -44.19
N GLY A 417 -21.38 -13.32 -43.24
CA GLY A 417 -19.94 -13.19 -43.46
C GLY A 417 -19.52 -11.88 -44.13
N ARG A 418 -20.37 -10.83 -44.07
CA ARG A 418 -20.02 -9.46 -44.48
C ARG A 418 -19.59 -8.66 -43.24
N PRO A 419 -18.28 -8.57 -42.94
CA PRO A 419 -17.81 -8.09 -41.64
C PRO A 419 -17.85 -6.56 -41.48
N GLN A 420 -18.18 -5.81 -42.53
CA GLN A 420 -17.96 -4.37 -42.58
C GLN A 420 -19.28 -3.59 -42.62
N ILE A 421 -19.54 -2.89 -41.51
CA ILE A 421 -20.61 -1.89 -41.40
C ILE A 421 -20.04 -0.56 -41.90
N SER A 422 -20.80 0.14 -42.75
CA SER A 422 -20.39 1.47 -43.23
C SER A 422 -20.35 2.46 -42.06
N ASP A 423 -19.50 3.49 -42.17
CA ASP A 423 -19.32 4.43 -41.07
C ASP A 423 -20.58 5.27 -40.82
N GLU A 424 -21.37 5.55 -41.86
CA GLU A 424 -22.65 6.25 -41.76
C GLU A 424 -23.70 5.41 -41.02
N VAL A 425 -23.78 4.12 -41.34
CA VAL A 425 -24.68 3.18 -40.64
C VAL A 425 -24.26 3.04 -39.18
N ALA A 426 -22.96 2.89 -38.92
CA ALA A 426 -22.43 2.82 -37.57
C ALA A 426 -22.75 4.08 -36.76
N ALA A 427 -22.52 5.27 -37.32
CA ALA A 427 -22.84 6.55 -36.67
C ALA A 427 -24.33 6.67 -36.34
N ARG A 428 -25.22 6.22 -37.24
CA ARG A 428 -26.67 6.22 -36.98
C ARG A 428 -27.06 5.28 -35.83
N ILE A 429 -26.45 4.09 -35.74
CA ILE A 429 -26.69 3.17 -34.61
C ILE A 429 -26.19 3.79 -33.30
N ILE A 430 -24.98 4.36 -33.28
CA ILE A 430 -24.37 4.96 -32.08
C ILE A 430 -25.26 6.06 -31.51
N LEU A 431 -25.75 6.97 -32.36
CA LEU A 431 -26.64 8.06 -31.93
C LEU A 431 -28.06 7.57 -31.58
N GLY A 432 -28.57 6.55 -32.28
CA GLY A 432 -29.87 5.94 -32.03
C GLY A 432 -29.97 5.21 -30.68
N LEU A 433 -28.88 4.60 -30.23
CA LEU A 433 -28.80 3.87 -28.95
C LEU A 433 -28.73 4.76 -27.72
N GLN A 434 -28.64 6.09 -27.88
CA GLN A 434 -28.78 7.02 -26.77
C GLN A 434 -30.22 7.08 -26.25
N ASP A 435 -31.21 6.75 -27.10
CA ASP A 435 -32.59 6.57 -26.63
C ASP A 435 -32.72 5.25 -25.86
N ARG A 436 -33.16 5.36 -24.60
CA ARG A 436 -33.31 4.22 -23.69
C ARG A 436 -34.22 3.13 -24.25
N ALA A 437 -35.32 3.46 -24.93
CA ALA A 437 -36.24 2.46 -25.45
C ALA A 437 -35.61 1.71 -26.64
N THR A 438 -34.86 2.41 -27.52
CA THR A 438 -34.07 1.77 -28.57
C THR A 438 -33.02 0.82 -27.99
N ARG A 439 -32.24 1.29 -27.00
CA ARG A 439 -31.21 0.48 -26.34
C ARG A 439 -31.80 -0.76 -25.66
N ASP A 440 -32.89 -0.59 -24.91
CA ASP A 440 -33.54 -1.69 -24.20
C ASP A 440 -34.13 -2.70 -25.19
N ALA A 441 -34.58 -2.26 -26.38
CA ALA A 441 -34.99 -3.15 -27.47
C ALA A 441 -33.81 -3.83 -28.19
N ALA A 442 -32.63 -3.21 -28.17
CA ALA A 442 -31.38 -3.75 -28.71
C ALA A 442 -30.66 -4.71 -27.76
N LEU A 443 -31.11 -4.84 -26.50
CA LEU A 443 -30.63 -5.90 -25.61
C LEU A 443 -30.83 -7.26 -26.28
N SER A 444 -29.74 -8.02 -26.32
CA SER A 444 -29.71 -9.38 -26.85
C SER A 444 -30.81 -10.23 -26.22
N SER A 445 -31.91 -10.42 -26.95
CA SER A 445 -33.07 -11.22 -26.56
C SER A 445 -33.23 -12.48 -27.41
N GLY A 446 -32.41 -12.60 -28.47
CA GLY A 446 -32.37 -13.68 -29.44
C GLY A 446 -31.72 -14.97 -28.93
N GLU A 447 -31.41 -15.87 -29.87
CA GLU A 447 -30.80 -17.17 -29.61
C GLU A 447 -29.34 -17.03 -29.16
N GLU A 448 -28.83 -17.99 -28.39
CA GLU A 448 -27.42 -17.98 -27.95
C GLU A 448 -26.42 -18.11 -29.10
N SER A 449 -26.85 -18.69 -30.22
CA SER A 449 -26.08 -18.80 -31.47
C SER A 449 -25.69 -17.44 -32.05
N ASP A 450 -26.42 -16.36 -31.70
CA ASP A 450 -26.19 -15.02 -32.21
C ASP A 450 -25.18 -14.20 -31.40
N LEU A 451 -24.89 -14.61 -30.15
CA LEU A 451 -24.04 -13.86 -29.22
C LEU A 451 -22.66 -13.49 -29.79
N PRO A 452 -21.95 -14.35 -30.55
CA PRO A 452 -20.66 -13.97 -31.14
C PRO A 452 -20.76 -12.80 -32.11
N TYR A 453 -21.82 -12.74 -32.93
CA TYR A 453 -22.02 -11.66 -33.89
C TYR A 453 -22.42 -10.34 -33.21
N GLU A 454 -23.21 -10.44 -32.15
CA GLU A 454 -23.59 -9.28 -31.33
C GLU A 454 -22.38 -8.71 -30.58
N ARG A 455 -21.53 -9.56 -29.98
CA ARG A 455 -20.26 -9.14 -29.37
C ARG A 455 -19.40 -8.39 -30.38
N GLN A 456 -19.27 -8.94 -31.59
CA GLN A 456 -18.54 -8.30 -32.68
C GLN A 456 -19.15 -6.95 -33.07
N LEU A 457 -20.48 -6.85 -33.17
CA LEU A 457 -21.18 -5.61 -33.49
C LEU A 457 -20.91 -4.53 -32.43
N TRP A 458 -21.16 -4.84 -31.15
CA TRP A 458 -21.04 -3.88 -30.07
C TRP A 458 -19.59 -3.42 -29.86
N GLY A 459 -18.63 -4.35 -29.89
CA GLY A 459 -17.21 -3.99 -29.84
C GLY A 459 -16.82 -3.07 -31.00
N ASN A 460 -17.20 -3.42 -32.23
CA ASN A 460 -16.92 -2.59 -33.41
C ASN A 460 -17.52 -1.18 -33.31
N LEU A 461 -18.74 -1.05 -32.81
CA LEU A 461 -19.40 0.25 -32.65
C LEU A 461 -18.75 1.07 -31.53
N ALA A 462 -18.44 0.46 -30.38
CA ALA A 462 -17.75 1.13 -29.27
C ALA A 462 -16.38 1.68 -29.70
N ARG A 463 -15.62 0.95 -30.52
CA ARG A 463 -14.34 1.41 -31.10
C ARG A 463 -14.47 2.70 -31.94
N ARG A 464 -15.67 3.02 -32.43
CA ARG A 464 -15.94 4.20 -33.26
C ARG A 464 -16.30 5.44 -32.43
N CYS A 465 -16.57 5.29 -31.13
CA CYS A 465 -16.78 6.38 -30.18
C CYS A 465 -15.45 7.08 -29.85
N VAL A 466 -14.91 7.82 -30.82
CA VAL A 466 -13.64 8.55 -30.72
C VAL A 466 -13.87 9.99 -30.27
N PRO A 467 -12.89 10.68 -29.64
CA PRO A 467 -13.04 12.08 -29.24
C PRO A 467 -13.57 12.98 -30.39
N PRO A 468 -14.56 13.85 -30.15
CA PRO A 468 -15.19 14.18 -28.85
C PRO A 468 -16.34 13.25 -28.40
N TYR A 469 -16.72 12.23 -29.19
CA TYR A 469 -17.91 11.38 -28.99
C TYR A 469 -17.72 10.18 -28.05
N ILE A 470 -16.76 10.25 -27.11
CA ILE A 470 -16.52 9.15 -26.15
C ILE A 470 -17.74 8.96 -25.23
N ASP A 471 -18.43 10.05 -24.91
CA ASP A 471 -19.66 10.09 -24.11
C ASP A 471 -20.82 9.27 -24.70
N GLN A 472 -20.74 8.88 -25.98
CA GLN A 472 -21.72 8.05 -26.66
C GLN A 472 -21.49 6.53 -26.46
N ALA A 473 -20.37 6.13 -25.88
CA ALA A 473 -19.97 4.73 -25.70
C ALA A 473 -20.73 3.93 -24.61
N PRO A 474 -21.19 4.50 -23.47
CA PRO A 474 -21.77 3.72 -22.37
C PRO A 474 -22.90 2.74 -22.76
N PRO A 475 -23.87 3.09 -23.64
CA PRO A 475 -24.87 2.12 -24.12
C PRO A 475 -24.25 0.91 -24.82
N LEU A 476 -23.23 1.13 -25.65
CA LEU A 476 -22.56 0.09 -26.44
C LEU A 476 -21.73 -0.83 -25.55
N LEU A 477 -20.98 -0.25 -24.62
CA LEU A 477 -20.20 -1.00 -23.63
C LEU A 477 -21.10 -1.84 -22.72
N THR A 478 -22.26 -1.30 -22.34
CA THR A 478 -23.25 -2.05 -21.56
C THR A 478 -23.86 -3.22 -22.35
N LEU A 479 -24.17 -3.01 -23.65
CA LEU A 479 -24.65 -4.10 -24.51
C LEU A 479 -23.58 -5.17 -24.75
N LEU A 480 -22.32 -4.75 -24.92
CA LEU A 480 -21.18 -5.66 -25.03
C LEU A 480 -21.00 -6.49 -23.76
N GLY A 481 -21.02 -5.84 -22.59
CA GLY A 481 -20.91 -6.52 -21.30
C GLY A 481 -22.05 -7.50 -21.06
N TRP A 482 -23.28 -7.14 -21.43
CA TRP A 482 -24.44 -8.03 -21.38
C TRP A 482 -24.26 -9.29 -22.23
N VAL A 483 -23.78 -9.15 -23.46
CA VAL A 483 -23.53 -10.28 -24.35
C VAL A 483 -22.40 -11.17 -23.82
N ALA A 484 -21.31 -10.57 -23.32
CA ALA A 484 -20.20 -11.31 -22.72
C ALA A 484 -20.63 -12.11 -21.49
N TRP A 485 -21.46 -11.53 -20.61
CA TRP A 485 -22.00 -12.22 -19.44
C TRP A 485 -22.84 -13.43 -19.86
N ARG A 486 -23.70 -13.28 -20.88
CA ARG A 486 -24.48 -14.39 -21.45
C ARG A 486 -23.63 -15.48 -22.11
N GLN A 487 -22.40 -15.18 -22.55
CA GLN A 487 -21.44 -16.16 -23.06
C GLN A 487 -20.67 -16.88 -21.95
N GLY A 488 -20.88 -16.52 -20.67
CA GLY A 488 -20.10 -17.01 -19.54
C GLY A 488 -18.74 -16.31 -19.37
N ASP A 489 -18.49 -15.22 -20.08
CA ASP A 489 -17.27 -14.41 -19.97
C ASP A 489 -17.50 -13.25 -18.99
N ALA A 490 -17.49 -13.59 -17.70
CA ALA A 490 -17.69 -12.63 -16.60
C ALA A 490 -16.59 -11.54 -16.58
N THR A 491 -15.36 -11.88 -16.98
CA THR A 491 -14.25 -10.94 -17.01
C THR A 491 -14.51 -9.82 -18.01
N THR A 492 -14.81 -10.16 -19.28
CA THR A 492 -15.12 -9.15 -20.29
C THR A 492 -16.36 -8.33 -19.91
N ALA A 493 -17.37 -8.96 -19.31
CA ALA A 493 -18.56 -8.28 -18.84
C ALA A 493 -18.25 -7.21 -17.78
N ALA A 494 -17.51 -7.58 -16.73
CA ALA A 494 -17.12 -6.67 -15.66
C ALA A 494 -16.30 -5.48 -16.19
N HIS A 495 -15.35 -5.74 -17.10
CA HIS A 495 -14.55 -4.69 -17.73
C HIS A 495 -15.41 -3.72 -18.55
N ALA A 496 -16.28 -4.23 -19.42
CA ALA A 496 -17.12 -3.37 -20.25
C ALA A 496 -18.09 -2.51 -19.42
N PHE A 497 -18.68 -3.04 -18.35
CA PHE A 497 -19.53 -2.25 -17.45
C PHE A 497 -18.74 -1.22 -16.65
N THR A 498 -17.55 -1.59 -16.18
CA THR A 498 -16.67 -0.66 -15.46
C THR A 498 -16.24 0.49 -16.38
N ASP A 499 -15.84 0.20 -17.62
CA ASP A 499 -15.47 1.22 -18.60
C ASP A 499 -16.65 2.12 -18.98
N ALA A 500 -17.88 1.59 -19.00
CA ALA A 500 -19.09 2.40 -19.17
C ALA A 500 -19.30 3.39 -18.02
N LEU A 501 -19.08 2.94 -16.78
CA LEU A 501 -19.19 3.77 -15.57
C LEU A 501 -18.02 4.75 -15.42
N ASP A 502 -16.85 4.41 -15.93
CA ASP A 502 -15.70 5.31 -16.01
C ASP A 502 -15.98 6.50 -16.95
N ILE A 503 -16.79 6.30 -17.99
CA ILE A 503 -17.23 7.35 -18.93
C ILE A 503 -18.44 8.12 -18.38
N ASP A 504 -19.46 7.42 -17.89
CA ASP A 504 -20.66 7.99 -17.27
C ASP A 504 -20.95 7.31 -15.92
N PRO A 505 -20.50 7.90 -14.80
CA PRO A 505 -20.65 7.33 -13.46
C PRO A 505 -22.11 7.15 -13.01
N VAL A 506 -23.07 7.78 -13.69
CA VAL A 506 -24.51 7.66 -13.37
C VAL A 506 -25.26 6.79 -14.38
N TYR A 507 -24.55 6.04 -15.24
CA TYR A 507 -25.15 5.16 -16.24
C TYR A 507 -25.81 3.92 -15.61
N ARG A 508 -27.05 4.10 -15.17
CA ARG A 508 -27.79 3.16 -14.31
C ARG A 508 -27.86 1.71 -14.80
N LEU A 509 -27.86 1.46 -16.11
CA LEU A 509 -27.94 0.08 -16.62
C LEU A 509 -26.62 -0.67 -16.39
N ALA A 510 -25.47 -0.02 -16.59
CA ALA A 510 -24.16 -0.62 -16.33
C ALA A 510 -23.98 -0.90 -14.83
N GLU A 511 -24.40 0.02 -13.96
CA GLU A 511 -24.40 -0.16 -12.51
C GLU A 511 -25.19 -1.41 -12.09
N ILE A 512 -26.45 -1.52 -12.54
CA ILE A 512 -27.31 -2.68 -12.21
C ILE A 512 -26.71 -3.99 -12.72
N MET A 513 -26.16 -4.00 -13.94
CA MET A 513 -25.59 -5.22 -14.51
C MET A 513 -24.29 -5.62 -13.81
N LEU A 514 -23.44 -4.66 -13.46
CA LEU A 514 -22.21 -4.91 -12.71
C LEU A 514 -22.50 -5.43 -11.31
N ASP A 515 -23.46 -4.83 -10.60
CA ASP A 515 -23.92 -5.31 -9.29
C ASP A 515 -24.46 -6.74 -9.37
N GLY A 516 -25.27 -7.04 -10.38
CA GLY A 516 -25.81 -8.38 -10.58
C GLY A 516 -24.73 -9.41 -10.89
N LEU A 517 -23.71 -9.03 -11.66
CA LEU A 517 -22.56 -9.89 -11.97
C LEU A 517 -21.72 -10.17 -10.74
N HIS A 518 -21.41 -9.15 -9.93
CA HIS A 518 -20.67 -9.31 -8.68
C HIS A 518 -21.42 -10.13 -7.63
N ALA A 519 -22.76 -10.11 -7.67
CA ALA A 519 -23.62 -10.95 -6.84
C ALA A 519 -23.82 -12.38 -7.39
N ASP A 520 -23.11 -12.75 -8.45
CA ASP A 520 -23.17 -14.07 -9.10
C ASP A 520 -24.61 -14.48 -9.50
N LEU A 521 -25.40 -13.50 -9.95
CA LEU A 521 -26.78 -13.74 -10.38
C LEU A 521 -26.81 -14.45 -11.74
N ASP A 522 -27.77 -15.37 -11.91
CA ASP A 522 -28.08 -15.92 -13.24
C ASP A 522 -28.61 -14.79 -14.15
N PRO A 523 -28.10 -14.62 -15.39
CA PRO A 523 -28.63 -13.63 -16.33
C PRO A 523 -30.04 -13.94 -16.83
N ALA A 524 -30.57 -15.16 -16.65
CA ALA A 524 -31.87 -15.58 -17.18
C ALA A 524 -33.09 -14.70 -16.77
N PRO A 525 -33.24 -14.23 -15.51
CA PRO A 525 -34.33 -13.34 -15.13
C PRO A 525 -34.24 -11.95 -15.78
N ILE A 526 -33.02 -11.43 -15.95
CA ILE A 526 -32.78 -10.17 -16.67
C ILE A 526 -33.14 -10.34 -18.14
N LEU A 527 -32.77 -11.48 -18.75
CA LEU A 527 -33.12 -11.83 -20.11
C LEU A 527 -34.64 -11.96 -20.31
N ALA A 528 -35.36 -12.56 -19.36
CA ALA A 528 -36.82 -12.63 -19.41
C ALA A 528 -37.46 -11.23 -19.42
N THR A 529 -36.98 -10.35 -18.54
CA THR A 529 -37.43 -8.95 -18.48
C THR A 529 -37.13 -8.18 -19.77
N ALA A 530 -35.93 -8.39 -20.36
CA ALA A 530 -35.54 -7.80 -21.63
C ALA A 530 -36.43 -8.29 -22.78
N ARG A 531 -36.77 -9.59 -22.82
CA ARG A 531 -37.69 -10.17 -23.82
C ARG A 531 -39.09 -9.58 -23.72
N GLU A 532 -39.61 -9.39 -22.51
CA GLU A 532 -40.91 -8.73 -22.32
C GLU A 532 -40.90 -7.27 -22.76
N ALA A 533 -39.80 -6.55 -22.49
CA ALA A 533 -39.63 -5.17 -22.96
C ALA A 533 -39.57 -5.11 -24.50
N ALA A 534 -38.80 -6.00 -25.13
CA ALA A 534 -38.69 -6.08 -26.59
C ALA A 534 -40.01 -6.47 -27.25
N ALA A 535 -40.78 -7.39 -26.67
CA ALA A 535 -42.10 -7.77 -27.17
C ALA A 535 -43.11 -6.61 -27.10
N ARG A 536 -43.12 -5.86 -25.99
CA ARG A 536 -43.95 -4.64 -25.85
C ARG A 536 -43.55 -3.59 -26.89
N PHE A 537 -42.25 -3.37 -27.07
CA PHE A 537 -41.73 -2.47 -28.09
C PHE A 537 -42.17 -2.91 -29.50
N ALA A 538 -42.07 -4.19 -29.85
CA ALA A 538 -42.52 -4.68 -31.15
C ALA A 538 -44.04 -4.54 -31.37
N ALA A 539 -44.85 -4.80 -30.34
CA ALA A 539 -46.31 -4.69 -30.42
C ALA A 539 -46.78 -3.25 -30.69
N SER A 540 -46.10 -2.25 -30.11
CA SER A 540 -46.38 -0.83 -30.35
C SER A 540 -46.05 -0.36 -31.78
N ARG A 541 -45.47 -1.21 -32.63
CA ARG A 541 -45.19 -0.90 -34.03
C ARG A 541 -46.44 -0.95 -34.90
N ALA A 542 -47.35 -1.90 -34.62
CA ALA A 542 -48.59 -2.07 -35.36
C ALA A 542 -49.54 -0.87 -35.24
N ASP A 543 -49.39 -0.08 -34.18
CA ASP A 543 -50.15 1.15 -33.98
C ASP A 543 -49.65 2.32 -34.88
N LEU A 544 -48.44 2.22 -35.45
CA LEU A 544 -47.89 3.24 -36.37
C LEU A 544 -48.27 3.02 -37.81
N ASP A 545 -48.40 1.77 -38.25
CA ASP A 545 -48.87 1.43 -39.60
C ASP A 545 -50.36 1.82 -39.80
N ASN A 546 -51.04 2.19 -38.71
CA ASN A 546 -52.44 2.64 -38.66
C ASN A 546 -52.61 4.16 -38.36
N LEU A 547 -51.51 4.91 -38.24
CA LEU A 547 -51.47 6.38 -38.09
C LEU A 547 -51.11 7.04 -39.43
#